data_AF-A0A432G8X4-F1
#
_entry.id   AF-A0A432G8X4-F1
#
_cell.length_a   1.000
_cell.length_b   1.000
_cell.length_c   1.000
_cell.angle_alpha   90.00
_cell.angle_beta   90.00
_cell.angle_gamma   90.00
#
_symmetry.space_group_name_H-M   'P 1'
#
loop_
_entity.id
_entity.type
_entity.pdbx_description
1 polymer ?
#
loop_
_entity_poly.entity_id
_entity_poly.type
_entity_poly.pdbx_seq_one_letter_code
_entity_poly.pdbx_strand_id
1 'polypeptide(L)' 'MSPSLCTEPHRLELFWSILGDCIEERKDFIFQCENVDEADELRKLTYTLVFQFNDRWEVYLDDLILKANPP' A
#
# COMPACT_ATOMS: atom_id res chain seq x y z
N MET A 1 -14.45 7.32 15.07
CA MET A 1 -13.01 7.39 15.39
C MET A 1 -12.33 7.78 14.09
N SER A 2 -11.74 8.97 14.02
CA SER A 2 -10.86 9.30 12.89
C SER A 2 -9.64 8.40 13.02
N PRO A 3 -9.24 7.63 11.99
CA PRO A 3 -7.99 6.90 12.06
C PRO A 3 -6.90 7.96 11.96
N SER A 4 -6.35 8.39 13.09
CA SER A 4 -5.07 9.06 13.08
C SER A 4 -4.10 8.05 12.48
N LEU A 5 -3.64 8.34 11.27
CA LEU A 5 -2.72 7.46 10.56
C LEU A 5 -1.47 7.28 11.44
N CYS A 6 -1.03 6.04 11.61
CA CYS A 6 0.22 5.75 12.32
C CYS A 6 1.42 6.08 11.44
N THR A 7 1.20 6.13 10.13
CA THR A 7 2.17 6.51 9.11
C THR A 7 2.41 8.02 9.09
N GLU A 8 3.67 8.43 9.10
CA GLU A 8 4.06 9.83 8.98
C GLU A 8 3.56 10.46 7.66
N PRO A 9 3.10 11.73 7.65
CA PRO A 9 2.47 12.33 6.47
C PRO A 9 3.32 12.28 5.19
N HIS A 10 4.63 12.52 5.31
CA HIS A 10 5.56 12.50 4.18
C HIS A 10 5.74 11.09 3.58
N ARG A 11 5.67 10.05 4.42
CA ARG A 11 5.72 8.64 4.00
C ARG A 11 4.45 8.27 3.25
N LEU A 12 3.31 8.73 3.75
CA LEU A 12 2.03 8.48 3.13
C LEU A 12 1.92 9.15 1.76
N GLU A 13 2.43 10.37 1.60
CA GLU A 13 2.51 11.04 0.28
C GLU A 13 3.37 10.25 -0.71
N LEU A 14 4.54 9.76 -0.28
CA LEU A 14 5.40 8.92 -1.12
C LEU A 14 4.71 7.61 -1.49
N PHE A 15 4.05 6.96 -0.53
CA PHE A 15 3.27 5.74 -0.74
C PHE A 15 2.19 5.96 -1.81
N TRP A 16 1.42 7.04 -1.72
CA TRP A 16 0.39 7.36 -2.70
C TRP A 16 0.93 7.63 -4.09
N SER A 17 2.05 8.35 -4.19
CA SER A 17 2.70 8.61 -5.47
C SER A 17 3.11 7.32 -6.16
N ILE A 18 3.80 6.43 -5.45
CA ILE A 18 4.29 5.16 -6.03
C ILE A 18 3.12 4.24 -6.38
N LEU A 19 2.13 4.12 -5.49
CA LEU A 19 0.98 3.25 -5.72
C LEU A 19 0.14 3.73 -6.92
N GLY A 20 -0.04 5.04 -7.07
CA GLY A 20 -0.72 5.62 -8.23
C GLY A 20 -0.04 5.23 -9.55
N ASP A 21 1.27 5.42 -9.63
CA ASP A 21 2.07 5.03 -10.80
C ASP A 21 2.00 3.51 -11.06
N CYS A 22 2.00 2.69 -10.00
CA CYS A 22 1.89 1.24 -10.12
C CYS A 22 0.52 0.79 -10.66
N ILE A 23 -0.57 1.42 -10.20
CA ILE A 23 -1.93 1.13 -10.68
C ILE A 23 -2.08 1.54 -12.14
N GLU A 24 -1.58 2.73 -12.52
CA GLU A 24 -1.69 3.23 -13.90
C GLU A 24 -0.89 2.36 -14.89
N GLU A 25 0.34 1.99 -14.54
CA GLU A 25 1.21 1.18 -15.39
C GLU A 25 0.97 -0.34 -15.24
N ARG A 26 0.10 -0.75 -14.32
CA ARG A 26 -0.16 -2.15 -13.97
C ARG A 26 1.13 -2.94 -13.68
N LYS A 27 1.99 -2.38 -12.83
CA LYS A 27 3.26 -2.96 -12.40
C LYS A 27 3.24 -3.34 -10.93
N ASP A 28 4.14 -4.23 -10.55
CA ASP A 28 4.34 -4.64 -9.15
C ASP A 28 4.64 -3.41 -8.28
N PHE A 29 3.92 -3.31 -7.18
CA PHE A 29 4.12 -2.32 -6.15
C PHE A 29 4.97 -2.92 -5.04
N ILE A 30 6.04 -2.21 -4.65
CA ILE A 30 6.91 -2.60 -3.55
C ILE A 30 7.19 -1.35 -2.70
N PHE A 31 6.96 -1.44 -1.40
CA PHE A 31 7.15 -0.34 -0.48
C PHE A 31 7.73 -0.83 0.85
N GLN A 32 8.88 -0.28 1.23
CA GLN A 32 9.52 -0.56 2.52
C GLN A 32 8.86 0.30 3.59
N CYS A 33 8.26 -0.33 4.59
CA CYS A 33 7.72 0.31 5.79
C CYS A 33 8.81 0.41 6.86
N GLU A 34 8.69 1.38 7.76
CA GLU A 34 9.59 1.64 8.88
C GLU A 34 9.29 0.76 10.10
N ASN A 35 8.03 0.42 10.29
CA ASN A 35 7.57 -0.38 11.42
C ASN A 35 6.32 -1.21 11.09
N VAL A 36 5.97 -2.11 12.01
CA VAL A 36 4.87 -3.07 11.83
C VAL A 36 3.51 -2.38 11.78
N ASP A 37 3.33 -1.27 12.52
CA ASP A 37 2.07 -0.54 12.54
C ASP A 37 1.80 0.16 11.20
N GLU A 38 2.82 0.82 10.62
CA GLU A 38 2.78 1.34 9.25
C GLU A 38 2.51 0.22 8.24
N ALA A 39 3.21 -0.91 8.35
CA ALA A 39 3.05 -2.02 7.42
C ALA A 39 1.63 -2.58 7.41
N ASP A 40 1.02 -2.79 8.58
CA ASP A 40 -0.36 -3.28 8.68
C ASP A 40 -1.38 -2.25 8.20
N GLU A 41 -1.17 -0.96 8.52
CA GLU A 41 -2.00 0.14 8.04
C GLU A 41 -1.97 0.28 6.51
N LEU A 42 -0.78 0.39 5.93
CA LEU A 42 -0.60 0.55 4.50
C LEU A 42 -1.08 -0.68 3.73
N ARG A 43 -0.88 -1.89 4.26
CA ARG A 43 -1.44 -3.12 3.66
C ARG A 43 -2.97 -3.05 3.55
N LYS A 44 -3.66 -2.64 4.61
CA LYS A 44 -5.13 -2.50 4.62
C LYS A 44 -5.58 -1.44 3.63
N LEU A 45 -4.85 -0.33 3.54
CA LEU A 45 -5.11 0.73 2.56
C LEU A 45 -4.95 0.24 1.11
N THR A 46 -3.82 -0.39 0.78
CA THR A 46 -3.58 -0.97 -0.56
C THR A 46 -4.66 -1.98 -0.91
N TYR A 47 -4.97 -2.92 -0.01
CA TYR A 47 -6.00 -3.94 -0.25
C TYR A 47 -7.37 -3.33 -0.49
N THR A 48 -7.75 -2.31 0.29
CA THR A 48 -9.04 -1.62 0.13
C THR A 48 -9.14 -0.94 -1.24
N LEU A 49 -8.07 -0.31 -1.70
CA LEU A 49 -8.06 0.41 -2.98
C LEU A 49 -8.07 -0.52 -4.18
N VAL A 50 -7.19 -1.51 -4.24
CA VAL A 50 -7.17 -2.45 -5.37
C VAL A 50 -8.50 -3.21 -5.50
N PHE A 51 -9.15 -3.52 -4.36
CA PHE A 51 -10.47 -4.13 -4.35
C PHE A 51 -11.58 -3.18 -4.86
N GLN A 52 -11.50 -1.87 -4.57
CA GLN A 52 -12.44 -0.88 -5.12
C GLN A 52 -12.36 -0.78 -6.65
N PHE A 53 -11.17 -0.98 -7.22
CA PHE A 53 -10.99 -1.07 -8.66
C PHE A 53 -11.41 -2.42 -9.26
N ASN A 54 -11.97 -3.33 -8.45
CA ASN A 54 -12.31 -4.72 -8.79
C ASN A 54 -11.11 -5.48 -9.37
N ASP A 55 -9.90 -5.04 -9.01
CA ASP A 55 -8.65 -5.56 -9.52
C ASP A 55 -8.13 -6.56 -8.49
N ARG A 56 -7.90 -7.80 -8.93
CA ARG A 56 -7.57 -8.93 -8.05
C ARG A 56 -6.09 -8.98 -7.73
N TRP A 57 -5.54 -7.84 -7.31
CA TRP A 57 -4.12 -7.75 -6.96
C TRP A 57 -3.83 -8.61 -5.74
N GLU A 58 -2.70 -9.30 -5.77
CA GLU A 58 -2.20 -10.05 -4.63
C GLU A 58 -1.43 -9.08 -3.71
N VAL A 59 -1.98 -8.79 -2.53
CA VAL A 59 -1.38 -7.88 -1.55
C VAL A 59 -0.88 -8.66 -0.33
N TYR A 60 0.42 -8.61 -0.07
CA TYR A 60 1.03 -9.29 1.07
C TYR A 60 2.20 -8.50 1.66
N LEU A 61 2.58 -8.89 2.88
CA LEU A 61 3.73 -8.38 3.59
C LEU A 61 4.82 -9.44 3.60
N ASP A 62 6.04 -9.01 3.29
CA ASP A 62 7.28 -9.77 3.43
C ASP A 62 8.12 -9.02 4.47
N ASP A 63 7.96 -9.41 5.74
CA ASP A 63 8.37 -8.62 6.91
C ASP A 63 7.79 -7.19 6.91
N LEU A 64 8.63 -6.17 6.73
CA LEU A 64 8.24 -4.77 6.64
C LEU A 64 8.09 -4.28 5.18
N ILE A 65 8.18 -5.19 4.22
CA ILE A 65 8.05 -4.86 2.80
C ILE A 65 6.63 -5.18 2.35
N LEU A 66 5.87 -4.14 2.00
CA LEU A 66 4.57 -4.28 1.39
C LEU A 66 4.70 -4.51 -0.10
N LYS A 67 4.11 -5.60 -0.59
CA LYS A 67 4.09 -5.98 -2.00
C LYS A 67 2.65 -6.08 -2.48
N ALA A 68 2.38 -5.55 -3.67
CA ALA A 68 1.11 -5.74 -4.34
C ALA A 68 1.33 -6.01 -5.83
N ASN A 69 0.87 -7.17 -6.32
CA ASN A 69 1.10 -7.59 -7.70
C ASN A 69 -0.23 -7.62 -8.47
N PRO A 70 -0.33 -6.95 -9.62
CA PRO A 70 -1.50 -7.04 -10.50
C PRO A 70 -1.68 -8.45 -11.09
N PRO A 71 -2.92 -8.83 -11.46
CA PRO A 71 -3.20 -10.06 -12.21
C PRO A 71 -2.89 -9.94 -13.71
#